data_AF-A0AAV5HGH1-F1
#
_entry.id   AF-A0AAV5HGH1-F1
#
_cell.length_a   1.000
_cell.length_b   1.000
_cell.length_c   1.000
_cell.angle_alpha   90.00
_cell.angle_beta   90.00
_cell.angle_gamma   90.00
#
_symmetry.space_group_name_H-M   'P 1'
#
loop_
_entity.id
_entity.type
_entity.pdbx_description
1 polymer ?
#
loop_
_entity_poly.entity_id
_entity_poly.type
_entity_poly.pdbx_seq_one_letter_code
_entity_poly.pdbx_strand_id
1 'polypeptide(L)'
;MAMVGLYRRVLPSPPAIDFASSEGKKLFIEAIQSGTMEGFYRLISYFQTQSEPAYCGLATLSMVLNALSIDPGRKWKGPWRWFDESMLDCCEPLEKVKEKGISFGKLVCLAHCAGAKVEAFRTNQSTIDDFRKYVVRCSTSDDCHVISSYHRGAFKQTGSGHFSPIGGYHAEKDMALILDVARFKYPPHWVPLTLLWEAMDNVDGTTGQHRGFMLISRPHREPGLLYTLSCKHESWVGIAKYLMDDVPLLMKSEDVKDVKKVVSVVFTSLPSNFGEFIKWIAEVRRREDGNQNLSPEENGRLALKEEVLKQVQETALFKHVAAFLSTVNSCCRNTLGLSIESNLPDIVARVCCQGAEILDGKSGSLEGYCCQETCVKCLKANGDKPVTLVSGTVVNGNSEQGIDVLVPSCQTCQTCCGSTPNNCVAIYPAGNDVLTALLLALPPETWYGIKDEKLLKEMHTLVDTKNLPTLLQEEVLHLRRQLHLLKKCQENKVDEDLAAPLF
;
A
#
# COMPACT_ATOMS: atom_id res chain seq x y z
N MET A 1 36.14 25.87 -5.00
CA MET A 1 35.42 26.29 -6.22
C MET A 1 34.01 25.75 -6.14
N ALA A 2 32.98 26.58 -6.26
CA ALA A 2 31.60 26.10 -6.31
C ALA A 2 31.31 25.54 -7.70
N MET A 3 30.68 24.36 -7.79
CA MET A 3 30.13 23.87 -9.06
C MET A 3 29.04 24.84 -9.54
N VAL A 4 28.97 25.07 -10.86
CA VAL A 4 27.92 25.91 -11.46
C VAL A 4 26.57 25.23 -11.25
N GLY A 5 25.79 25.72 -10.28
CA GLY A 5 24.43 25.27 -10.01
C GLY A 5 23.39 25.97 -10.88
N LEU A 6 22.19 25.38 -10.98
CA LEU A 6 21.02 26.00 -11.63
C LEU A 6 20.07 26.55 -10.57
N TYR A 7 19.73 27.84 -10.65
CA TYR A 7 18.72 28.46 -9.78
C TYR A 7 17.46 28.80 -10.57
N ARG A 8 16.43 27.96 -10.42
CA ARG A 8 15.13 28.05 -11.11
C ARG A 8 15.25 28.14 -12.65
N ARG A 9 14.10 28.15 -13.33
CA ARG A 9 14.00 28.45 -14.76
C ARG A 9 12.89 29.47 -14.95
N VAL A 10 13.04 30.33 -15.95
CA VAL A 10 11.95 31.23 -16.36
C VAL A 10 10.84 30.38 -16.98
N LEU A 11 9.62 30.52 -16.47
CA LEU A 11 8.44 29.85 -17.02
C LEU A 11 8.18 30.37 -18.44
N PRO A 12 8.17 29.52 -19.47
CA PRO A 12 7.82 29.95 -20.82
C PRO A 12 6.37 30.43 -20.88
N SER A 13 6.18 31.70 -21.24
CA SER A 13 4.88 32.35 -21.34
C SER A 13 4.85 33.21 -22.60
N PRO A 14 4.02 32.87 -23.62
CA PRO A 14 3.15 31.70 -23.74
C PRO A 14 3.91 30.35 -23.88
N PRO A 15 3.26 29.20 -23.61
CA PRO A 15 1.81 29.04 -23.43
C PRO A 15 1.33 29.01 -21.97
N ALA A 16 2.23 28.94 -20.98
CA ALA A 16 1.82 28.91 -19.58
C ALA A 16 1.63 30.32 -19.00
N ILE A 17 0.74 30.48 -18.04
CA ILE A 17 0.55 31.72 -17.27
C ILE A 17 0.96 31.45 -15.82
N ASP A 18 1.96 32.18 -15.33
CA ASP A 18 2.42 32.06 -13.94
C ASP A 18 1.26 32.36 -12.97
N PHE A 19 1.01 31.44 -12.03
CA PHE A 19 -0.05 31.58 -11.02
C PHE A 19 0.07 32.89 -10.22
N ALA A 20 1.29 33.34 -9.93
CA ALA A 20 1.53 34.55 -9.13
C ALA A 20 1.45 35.85 -9.95
N SER A 21 1.34 35.78 -11.28
CA SER A 21 1.16 36.94 -12.15
C SER A 21 -0.21 37.60 -11.97
N SER A 22 -0.37 38.85 -12.45
CA SER A 22 -1.66 39.55 -12.42
C SER A 22 -2.75 38.77 -13.18
N GLU A 23 -2.40 38.16 -14.31
CA GLU A 23 -3.33 37.34 -15.08
C GLU A 23 -3.63 36.01 -14.37
N GLY A 24 -2.63 35.34 -13.80
CA GLY A 24 -2.83 34.10 -13.04
C GLY A 24 -3.72 34.28 -11.82
N LYS A 25 -3.58 35.41 -11.10
CA LYS A 25 -4.45 35.79 -9.98
C LYS A 25 -5.88 36.07 -10.45
N LYS A 26 -6.05 36.73 -11.59
CA LYS A 26 -7.37 36.98 -12.18
C LYS A 26 -8.08 35.67 -12.50
N LEU A 27 -7.40 34.74 -13.20
CA LEU A 27 -7.92 33.40 -13.50
C LEU A 27 -8.31 32.65 -12.24
N PHE A 28 -7.50 32.74 -11.18
CA PHE A 28 -7.81 32.10 -9.90
C PHE A 28 -9.08 32.65 -9.25
N ILE A 29 -9.26 33.98 -9.23
CA ILE A 29 -10.45 34.61 -8.66
C ILE A 29 -11.70 34.23 -9.46
N GLU A 30 -11.63 34.27 -10.79
CA GLU A 30 -12.73 33.89 -11.68
C GLU A 30 -13.10 32.40 -11.49
N ALA A 31 -12.10 31.51 -11.37
CA ALA A 31 -12.32 30.09 -11.12
C ALA A 31 -12.92 29.79 -9.72
N ILE A 32 -12.54 30.56 -8.68
CA ILE A 32 -13.19 30.48 -7.36
C ILE A 32 -14.65 30.89 -7.47
N GLN A 33 -14.94 32.00 -8.17
CA GLN A 33 -16.31 32.48 -8.36
C GLN A 33 -17.19 31.48 -9.12
N SER A 34 -16.60 30.68 -10.03
CA SER A 34 -17.30 29.58 -10.71
C SER A 34 -17.36 28.27 -9.93
N GLY A 35 -16.80 28.20 -8.71
CA GLY A 35 -16.83 27.00 -7.86
C GLY A 35 -15.94 25.85 -8.35
N THR A 36 -14.95 26.13 -9.20
CA THR A 36 -14.07 25.13 -9.84
C THR A 36 -12.66 25.15 -9.24
N MET A 37 -12.57 25.45 -7.94
CA MET A 37 -11.33 25.50 -7.16
C MET A 37 -11.44 24.79 -5.80
N GLU A 38 -12.49 24.00 -5.55
CA GLU A 38 -12.69 23.31 -4.26
C GLU A 38 -11.53 22.37 -3.92
N GLY A 39 -11.06 21.60 -4.90
CA GLY A 39 -9.92 20.71 -4.74
C GLY A 39 -8.60 21.44 -4.43
N PHE A 40 -8.48 22.72 -4.81
CA PHE A 40 -7.29 23.53 -4.58
C PHE A 40 -6.96 23.66 -3.09
N TYR A 41 -7.99 23.90 -2.25
CA TYR A 41 -7.79 24.15 -0.83
C TYR A 41 -7.15 22.96 -0.11
N ARG A 42 -7.55 21.74 -0.47
CA ARG A 42 -6.92 20.52 0.05
C ARG A 42 -5.50 20.37 -0.47
N LEU A 43 -5.30 20.48 -1.78
CA LEU A 43 -3.98 20.24 -2.39
C LEU A 43 -2.93 21.25 -1.91
N ILE A 44 -3.27 22.54 -1.80
CA ILE A 44 -2.32 23.58 -1.41
C ILE A 44 -1.85 23.41 0.04
N SER A 45 -2.69 22.88 0.94
CA SER A 45 -2.32 22.56 2.33
C SER A 45 -1.21 21.51 2.42
N TYR A 46 -1.03 20.70 1.37
CA TYR A 46 -0.05 19.62 1.33
C TYR A 46 0.96 19.80 0.18
N PHE A 47 1.05 21.00 -0.38
CA PHE A 47 1.91 21.26 -1.53
C PHE A 47 3.39 21.20 -1.14
N GLN A 48 4.09 20.23 -1.72
CA GLN A 48 5.48 19.93 -1.40
C GLN A 48 6.39 20.02 -2.62
N THR A 49 7.70 20.09 -2.34
CA THR A 49 8.73 20.03 -3.37
C THR A 49 9.21 18.59 -3.47
N GLN A 50 9.28 18.04 -4.69
CA GLN A 50 9.85 16.70 -4.89
C GLN A 50 11.26 16.62 -4.29
N SER A 51 11.53 15.60 -3.46
CA SER A 51 12.78 15.50 -2.71
C SER A 51 13.99 15.16 -3.60
N GLU A 52 13.74 14.43 -4.69
CA GLU A 52 14.72 14.09 -5.72
C GLU A 52 14.25 14.55 -7.11
N PRO A 53 15.16 14.88 -8.04
CA PRO A 53 14.80 15.28 -9.41
C PRO A 53 13.90 14.27 -10.17
N ALA A 54 13.98 12.99 -9.83
CA ALA A 54 13.20 11.92 -10.44
C ALA A 54 11.87 11.62 -9.69
N TYR A 55 11.65 12.19 -8.51
CA TYR A 55 10.52 11.85 -7.62
C TYR A 55 9.21 12.61 -7.89
N CYS A 56 9.07 13.27 -9.03
CA CYS A 56 7.84 14.02 -9.35
C CYS A 56 6.54 13.19 -9.21
N GLY A 57 6.58 11.90 -9.58
CA GLY A 57 5.45 10.98 -9.37
C GLY A 57 5.15 10.73 -7.89
N LEU A 58 6.17 10.42 -7.08
CA LEU A 58 6.03 10.14 -5.66
C LEU A 58 5.56 11.38 -4.87
N ALA A 59 6.14 12.53 -5.17
CA ALA A 59 5.77 13.82 -4.57
C ALA A 59 4.30 14.19 -4.86
N THR A 60 3.88 13.96 -6.11
CA THR A 60 2.51 14.20 -6.54
C THR A 60 1.54 13.26 -5.86
N LEU A 61 1.85 11.96 -5.81
CA LEU A 61 0.98 10.96 -5.19
C LEU A 61 0.85 11.15 -3.69
N SER A 62 1.95 11.31 -2.95
CA SER A 62 1.92 11.56 -1.50
C SER A 62 1.14 12.83 -1.14
N MET A 63 1.29 13.92 -1.92
CA MET A 63 0.47 15.13 -1.76
C MET A 63 -1.02 14.83 -1.92
N VAL A 64 -1.42 14.08 -2.94
CA VAL A 64 -2.84 13.74 -3.20
C VAL A 64 -3.40 12.79 -2.13
N LEU A 65 -2.62 11.79 -1.69
CA LEU A 65 -3.05 10.87 -0.62
C LEU A 65 -3.31 11.60 0.71
N ASN A 66 -2.41 12.53 1.06
CA ASN A 66 -2.57 13.38 2.24
C ASN A 66 -3.75 14.36 2.09
N ALA A 67 -3.95 14.93 0.89
CA ALA A 67 -5.10 15.79 0.57
C ALA A 67 -6.45 15.08 0.79
N LEU A 68 -6.51 13.80 0.43
CA LEU A 68 -7.67 12.93 0.64
C LEU A 68 -7.75 12.37 2.08
N SER A 69 -6.80 12.71 2.95
CA SER A 69 -6.63 12.16 4.31
C SER A 69 -6.71 10.63 4.33
N ILE A 70 -6.05 9.98 3.37
CA ILE A 70 -5.85 8.53 3.40
C ILE A 70 -4.74 8.26 4.42
N ASP A 71 -5.04 7.40 5.39
CA ASP A 71 -4.10 7.01 6.43
C ASP A 71 -3.10 5.97 5.87
N PRO A 72 -1.78 6.22 5.94
CA PRO A 72 -0.78 5.24 5.48
C PRO A 72 -0.74 3.97 6.35
N GLY A 73 -1.41 3.96 7.51
CA GLY A 73 -1.41 2.83 8.43
C GLY A 73 -0.06 2.56 9.09
N ARG A 74 0.96 3.38 8.81
CA ARG A 74 2.31 3.31 9.36
C ARG A 74 2.82 4.70 9.74
N LYS A 75 3.70 4.75 10.75
CA LYS A 75 4.33 5.99 11.21
C LYS A 75 5.37 6.48 10.22
N TRP A 76 5.47 7.80 10.09
CA TRP A 76 6.47 8.49 9.29
C TRP A 76 7.60 9.03 10.17
N LYS A 77 7.26 9.89 11.13
CA LYS A 77 8.22 10.52 12.04
C LYS A 77 7.61 10.64 13.43
N GLY A 78 8.30 10.11 14.44
CA GLY A 78 7.79 10.11 15.81
C GLY A 78 6.39 9.47 15.90
N PRO A 79 5.40 10.09 16.55
CA PRO A 79 4.05 9.53 16.64
C PRO A 79 3.21 9.73 15.37
N TRP A 80 3.68 10.51 14.40
CA TRP A 80 2.88 10.98 13.27
C TRP A 80 2.82 9.95 12.15
N ARG A 81 1.62 9.77 11.60
CA ARG A 81 1.36 8.98 10.39
C ARG A 81 1.11 9.95 9.25
N TRP A 82 1.87 9.80 8.18
CA TRP A 82 1.91 10.75 7.09
C TRP A 82 2.45 10.10 5.83
N PHE A 83 1.85 10.34 4.66
CA PHE A 83 2.48 9.89 3.42
C PHE A 83 3.66 10.79 3.07
N ASP A 84 4.82 10.17 2.94
CA ASP A 84 6.06 10.76 2.45
C ASP A 84 6.53 9.98 1.21
N GLU A 85 7.37 10.61 0.38
CA GLU A 85 7.90 9.98 -0.84
C GLU A 85 8.64 8.66 -0.55
N SER A 86 9.30 8.57 0.61
CA SER A 86 9.97 7.35 1.08
C SER A 86 9.02 6.20 1.43
N MET A 87 7.70 6.45 1.49
CA MET A 87 6.69 5.44 1.78
C MET A 87 6.05 4.82 0.53
N LEU A 88 6.56 5.08 -0.66
CA LEU A 88 5.90 4.64 -1.90
C LEU A 88 6.76 3.61 -2.64
N ASP A 89 6.93 2.43 -2.03
CA ASP A 89 7.87 1.37 -2.41
C ASP A 89 7.23 0.04 -2.89
N CYS A 90 5.91 -0.04 -3.04
CA CYS A 90 5.16 -1.29 -3.32
C CYS A 90 5.40 -1.91 -4.71
N CYS A 91 5.69 -1.12 -5.75
CA CYS A 91 5.73 -1.60 -7.15
C CYS A 91 7.06 -1.32 -7.87
N GLU A 92 7.90 -0.47 -7.30
CA GLU A 92 9.24 -0.16 -7.81
C GLU A 92 10.11 0.24 -6.61
N PRO A 93 11.29 -0.37 -6.42
CA PRO A 93 12.23 0.06 -5.38
C PRO A 93 12.62 1.53 -5.54
N LEU A 94 12.67 2.27 -4.43
CA LEU A 94 12.97 3.71 -4.42
C LEU A 94 14.29 4.07 -5.11
N GLU A 95 15.33 3.24 -4.97
CA GLU A 95 16.61 3.47 -5.64
C GLU A 95 16.49 3.47 -7.17
N LYS A 96 15.65 2.58 -7.73
CA LYS A 96 15.37 2.57 -9.17
C LYS A 96 14.54 3.79 -9.59
N VAL A 97 13.59 4.20 -8.76
CA VAL A 97 12.82 5.44 -8.99
C VAL A 97 13.74 6.66 -8.96
N LYS A 98 14.74 6.69 -8.09
CA LYS A 98 15.69 7.80 -7.95
C LYS A 98 16.57 7.94 -9.19
N GLU A 99 16.99 6.83 -9.77
CA GLU A 99 17.80 6.81 -10.99
C GLU A 99 17.00 7.11 -12.26
N LYS A 100 15.79 6.54 -12.39
CA LYS A 100 15.07 6.47 -13.68
C LYS A 100 13.72 7.19 -13.69
N GLY A 101 13.22 7.62 -12.55
CA GLY A 101 11.84 8.05 -12.38
C GLY A 101 10.87 6.86 -12.33
N ILE A 102 9.59 7.15 -12.46
CA ILE A 102 8.51 6.15 -12.41
C ILE A 102 7.62 6.26 -13.64
N SER A 103 7.19 5.12 -14.19
CA SER A 103 6.22 5.09 -15.29
C SER A 103 4.79 5.35 -14.81
N PHE A 104 3.90 5.69 -15.74
CA PHE A 104 2.49 5.96 -15.39
C PHE A 104 1.80 4.74 -14.78
N GLY A 105 2.01 3.54 -15.32
CA GLY A 105 1.41 2.31 -14.77
C GLY A 105 1.93 1.98 -13.38
N LYS A 106 3.24 2.15 -13.14
CA LYS A 106 3.82 1.95 -11.80
C LYS A 106 3.29 2.95 -10.78
N LEU A 107 3.06 4.20 -11.17
CA LEU A 107 2.46 5.19 -10.27
C LEU A 107 1.01 4.84 -9.93
N VAL A 108 0.22 4.34 -10.89
CA VAL A 108 -1.13 3.80 -10.65
C VAL A 108 -1.09 2.62 -9.68
N CYS A 109 -0.13 1.71 -9.84
CA CYS A 109 0.08 0.59 -8.91
C CYS A 109 0.39 1.08 -7.48
N LEU A 110 1.28 2.07 -7.33
CA LEU A 110 1.57 2.66 -6.02
C LEU A 110 0.33 3.31 -5.38
N ALA A 111 -0.49 4.01 -6.16
CA ALA A 111 -1.72 4.63 -5.66
C ALA A 111 -2.71 3.59 -5.13
N HIS A 112 -2.87 2.46 -5.82
CA HIS A 112 -3.66 1.33 -5.33
C HIS A 112 -3.06 0.67 -4.09
N CYS A 113 -1.75 0.43 -4.05
CA CYS A 113 -1.08 -0.14 -2.88
C CYS A 113 -1.20 0.77 -1.64
N ALA A 114 -1.18 2.09 -1.85
CA ALA A 114 -1.37 3.09 -0.80
C ALA A 114 -2.84 3.18 -0.32
N GLY A 115 -3.73 2.36 -0.87
CA GLY A 115 -5.11 2.27 -0.42
C GLY A 115 -6.07 3.22 -1.10
N ALA A 116 -5.65 3.95 -2.14
CA ALA A 116 -6.55 4.84 -2.85
C ALA A 116 -7.46 4.09 -3.84
N LYS A 117 -8.65 4.66 -4.09
CA LYS A 117 -9.45 4.30 -5.26
C LYS A 117 -8.87 5.07 -6.46
N VAL A 118 -8.55 4.35 -7.53
CA VAL A 118 -7.89 4.92 -8.71
C VAL A 118 -8.66 4.54 -9.98
N GLU A 119 -8.90 5.54 -10.83
CA GLU A 119 -9.35 5.35 -12.22
C GLU A 119 -8.31 6.00 -13.13
N ALA A 120 -7.61 5.23 -13.94
CA ALA A 120 -6.49 5.71 -14.76
C ALA A 120 -6.76 5.53 -16.25
N PHE A 121 -6.43 6.55 -17.03
CA PHE A 121 -6.71 6.60 -18.46
C PHE A 121 -5.48 7.07 -19.22
N ARG A 122 -5.05 6.29 -20.22
CA ARG A 122 -4.17 6.79 -21.26
C ARG A 122 -4.98 7.63 -22.25
N THR A 123 -4.34 8.59 -22.92
CA THR A 123 -5.05 9.45 -23.88
C THR A 123 -5.67 8.66 -25.04
N ASN A 124 -5.03 7.58 -25.49
CA ASN A 124 -5.57 6.68 -26.52
C ASN A 124 -6.72 5.78 -26.04
N GLN A 125 -7.05 5.80 -24.75
CA GLN A 125 -8.16 5.06 -24.13
C GLN A 125 -9.29 6.00 -23.68
N SER A 126 -9.17 7.30 -23.92
CA SER A 126 -10.13 8.31 -23.48
C SER A 126 -10.23 9.44 -24.51
N THR A 127 -10.95 10.50 -24.17
CA THR A 127 -11.10 11.68 -25.03
C THR A 127 -10.82 12.95 -24.22
N ILE A 128 -10.48 14.04 -24.92
CA ILE A 128 -10.33 15.35 -24.28
C ILE A 128 -11.61 15.81 -23.56
N ASP A 129 -12.78 15.43 -24.08
CA ASP A 129 -14.06 15.78 -23.46
C ASP A 129 -14.29 15.03 -22.16
N ASP A 130 -13.91 13.75 -22.10
CA ASP A 130 -13.96 12.99 -20.85
C ASP A 130 -12.93 13.52 -19.86
N PHE A 131 -11.71 13.84 -20.31
CA PHE A 131 -10.71 14.51 -19.47
C PHE A 131 -11.24 15.82 -18.89
N ARG A 132 -11.87 16.68 -19.70
CA ARG A 132 -12.49 17.92 -19.25
C ARG A 132 -13.57 17.67 -18.19
N LYS A 133 -14.46 16.70 -18.42
CA LYS A 133 -15.49 16.32 -17.43
C LYS A 133 -14.86 15.91 -16.10
N TYR A 134 -13.78 15.13 -16.12
CA TYR A 134 -13.11 14.70 -14.89
C TYR A 134 -12.36 15.82 -14.18
N VAL A 135 -11.69 16.70 -14.95
CA VAL A 135 -11.04 17.90 -14.39
C VAL A 135 -12.07 18.79 -13.72
N VAL A 136 -13.22 19.04 -14.35
CA VAL A 136 -14.32 19.79 -13.72
C VAL A 136 -14.80 19.08 -12.45
N ARG A 137 -15.15 17.79 -12.53
CA ARG A 137 -15.65 16.99 -11.40
C ARG A 137 -14.76 17.08 -10.16
N CYS A 138 -13.46 16.88 -10.33
CA CYS A 138 -12.50 16.86 -9.22
C CYS A 138 -12.00 18.27 -8.85
N SER A 139 -12.34 19.31 -9.63
CA SER A 139 -12.13 20.71 -9.25
C SER A 139 -13.31 21.29 -8.46
N THR A 140 -14.51 20.69 -8.57
CA THR A 140 -15.73 21.07 -7.83
C THR A 140 -15.96 20.22 -6.57
N SER A 141 -15.01 19.35 -6.21
CA SER A 141 -15.10 18.45 -5.05
C SER A 141 -13.79 18.40 -4.28
N ASP A 142 -13.85 18.03 -2.99
CA ASP A 142 -12.68 17.81 -2.14
C ASP A 142 -12.39 16.32 -1.85
N ASP A 143 -13.18 15.41 -2.44
CA ASP A 143 -13.06 13.95 -2.29
C ASP A 143 -12.35 13.24 -3.46
N CYS A 144 -12.04 13.97 -4.53
CA CYS A 144 -11.37 13.50 -5.73
C CYS A 144 -10.32 14.49 -6.21
N HIS A 145 -9.18 13.98 -6.67
CA HIS A 145 -8.15 14.78 -7.34
C HIS A 145 -7.68 14.12 -8.64
N VAL A 146 -7.20 14.95 -9.58
CA VAL A 146 -6.61 14.49 -10.84
C VAL A 146 -5.08 14.61 -10.75
N ILE A 147 -4.37 13.53 -11.08
CA ILE A 147 -2.93 13.56 -11.36
C ILE A 147 -2.75 13.45 -12.87
N SER A 148 -1.98 14.38 -13.44
CA SER A 148 -1.60 14.36 -14.85
C SER A 148 -0.19 13.82 -15.03
N SER A 149 0.02 13.00 -16.06
CA SER A 149 1.33 12.57 -16.57
C SER A 149 1.51 13.17 -17.95
N TYR A 150 2.42 14.11 -18.10
CA TYR A 150 2.54 14.90 -19.34
C TYR A 150 4.00 15.13 -19.73
N HIS A 151 4.23 15.48 -20.99
CA HIS A 151 5.55 15.85 -21.51
C HIS A 151 5.73 17.37 -21.51
N ARG A 152 6.73 17.87 -20.76
CA ARG A 152 7.02 19.31 -20.60
C ARG A 152 7.32 20.05 -21.91
N GLY A 153 7.81 19.33 -22.92
CA GLY A 153 8.10 19.89 -24.24
C GLY A 153 6.93 20.62 -24.89
N ALA A 154 5.69 20.16 -24.67
CA ALA A 154 4.49 20.84 -25.17
C ALA A 154 4.33 22.27 -24.62
N PHE A 155 4.79 22.49 -23.38
CA PHE A 155 4.79 23.81 -22.73
C PHE A 155 6.07 24.60 -22.97
N LYS A 156 6.97 24.12 -23.86
CA LYS A 156 8.32 24.67 -24.08
C LYS A 156 9.19 24.69 -22.81
N GLN A 157 8.80 23.92 -21.80
CA GLN A 157 9.54 23.79 -20.55
C GLN A 157 10.69 22.80 -20.73
N THR A 158 11.75 22.99 -19.96
CA THR A 158 12.90 22.06 -19.98
C THR A 158 12.54 20.75 -19.27
N GLY A 159 13.11 19.64 -19.74
CA GLY A 159 12.81 18.28 -19.25
C GLY A 159 11.81 17.54 -20.14
N SER A 160 11.58 16.26 -19.83
CA SER A 160 10.71 15.36 -20.60
C SER A 160 9.39 15.09 -19.85
N GLY A 161 9.16 13.85 -19.41
CA GLY A 161 7.97 13.46 -18.66
C GLY A 161 7.93 14.06 -17.26
N HIS A 162 6.72 14.40 -16.79
CA HIS A 162 6.49 14.97 -15.47
C HIS A 162 5.11 14.57 -14.92
N PHE A 163 4.99 14.53 -13.61
CA PHE A 163 3.73 14.32 -12.89
C PHE A 163 3.43 15.51 -11.99
N SER A 164 2.17 15.97 -11.98
CA SER A 164 1.67 16.96 -11.02
C SER A 164 0.15 16.88 -10.92
N PRO A 165 -0.44 17.23 -9.77
CA PRO A 165 -1.89 17.28 -9.67
C PRO A 165 -2.43 18.53 -10.37
N ILE A 166 -3.69 18.44 -10.77
CA ILE A 166 -4.45 19.58 -11.25
C ILE A 166 -5.14 20.23 -10.04
N GLY A 167 -4.77 21.48 -9.76
CA GLY A 167 -5.26 22.24 -8.62
C GLY A 167 -6.62 22.88 -8.85
N GLY A 168 -7.08 23.00 -10.09
CA GLY A 168 -8.37 23.59 -10.42
C GLY A 168 -8.54 23.88 -11.90
N TYR A 169 -9.68 24.45 -12.26
CA TYR A 169 -10.10 24.64 -13.64
C TYR A 169 -10.77 26.00 -13.85
N HIS A 170 -10.49 26.64 -14.98
CA HIS A 170 -11.11 27.89 -15.37
C HIS A 170 -11.94 27.68 -16.64
N ALA A 171 -13.27 27.67 -16.49
CA ALA A 171 -14.19 27.24 -17.54
C ALA A 171 -14.22 28.14 -18.77
N GLU A 172 -14.26 29.46 -18.60
CA GLU A 172 -14.42 30.39 -19.74
C GLU A 172 -13.21 30.42 -20.68
N LYS A 173 -12.02 30.17 -20.14
CA LYS A 173 -10.76 30.11 -20.90
C LYS A 173 -10.27 28.69 -21.17
N ASP A 174 -11.02 27.66 -20.74
CA ASP A 174 -10.64 26.24 -20.81
C ASP A 174 -9.20 25.99 -20.35
N MET A 175 -8.87 26.42 -19.12
CA MET A 175 -7.51 26.30 -18.56
C MET A 175 -7.48 25.44 -17.30
N ALA A 176 -6.41 24.67 -17.14
CA ALA A 176 -6.13 23.88 -15.94
C ALA A 176 -4.95 24.49 -15.15
N LEU A 177 -5.06 24.50 -13.82
CA LEU A 177 -3.98 24.91 -12.94
C LEU A 177 -3.12 23.70 -12.58
N ILE A 178 -1.84 23.71 -12.97
CA ILE A 178 -0.87 22.69 -12.57
C ILE A 178 -0.16 23.13 -11.29
N LEU A 179 -0.21 22.30 -10.24
CA LEU A 179 0.59 22.51 -9.03
C LEU A 179 1.93 21.79 -9.16
N ASP A 180 2.87 22.41 -9.88
CA ASP A 180 4.14 21.79 -10.23
C ASP A 180 5.00 21.45 -9.00
N VAL A 181 5.18 20.17 -8.71
CA VAL A 181 5.98 19.68 -7.58
C VAL A 181 7.50 19.91 -7.76
N ALA A 182 7.96 20.21 -8.97
CA ALA A 182 9.33 20.66 -9.24
C ALA A 182 9.49 22.15 -8.89
N ARG A 183 9.16 22.54 -7.65
CA ARG A 183 9.06 23.93 -7.20
C ARG A 183 10.39 24.70 -7.26
N PHE A 184 11.50 23.98 -7.19
CA PHE A 184 12.85 24.53 -7.43
C PHE A 184 13.08 24.95 -8.89
N LYS A 185 12.19 24.56 -9.81
CA LYS A 185 12.32 24.77 -11.26
C LYS A 185 11.26 25.75 -11.78
N TYR A 186 9.97 25.44 -11.63
CA TYR A 186 8.85 26.23 -12.13
C TYR A 186 7.79 26.46 -11.03
N PRO A 187 7.09 27.62 -11.04
CA PRO A 187 5.97 27.85 -10.14
C PRO A 187 4.72 27.07 -10.60
N PRO A 188 3.65 27.01 -9.77
CA PRO A 188 2.33 26.68 -10.27
C PRO A 188 1.95 27.58 -11.44
N HIS A 189 1.22 27.03 -12.42
CA HIS A 189 0.92 27.75 -13.65
C HIS A 189 -0.35 27.24 -14.30
N TRP A 190 -1.06 28.13 -14.98
CA TRP A 190 -2.21 27.81 -15.81
C TRP A 190 -1.76 27.43 -17.21
N VAL A 191 -2.38 26.40 -17.79
CA VAL A 191 -2.19 26.00 -19.19
C VAL A 191 -3.53 25.75 -19.86
N PRO A 192 -3.67 25.98 -21.19
CA PRO A 192 -4.85 25.56 -21.92
C PRO A 192 -5.07 24.04 -21.80
N LEU A 193 -6.31 23.61 -21.56
CA LEU A 193 -6.64 22.20 -21.37
C LEU A 193 -6.32 21.36 -22.62
N THR A 194 -6.54 21.93 -23.81
CA THR A 194 -6.17 21.32 -25.10
C THR A 194 -4.68 21.04 -25.20
N LEU A 195 -3.84 22.00 -24.78
CA LEU A 195 -2.39 21.82 -24.79
C LEU A 195 -1.93 20.83 -23.72
N LEU A 196 -2.60 20.79 -22.55
CA LEU A 196 -2.34 19.76 -21.56
C LEU A 196 -2.70 18.36 -22.09
N TRP A 197 -3.81 18.23 -22.82
CA TRP A 197 -4.17 16.98 -23.50
C TRP A 197 -3.10 16.56 -24.51
N GLU A 198 -2.64 17.46 -25.38
CA GLU A 198 -1.52 17.21 -26.30
C GLU A 198 -0.24 16.79 -25.57
N ALA A 199 0.05 17.42 -24.42
CA ALA A 199 1.20 17.08 -23.59
C ALA A 199 1.09 15.65 -23.00
N MET A 200 -0.12 15.20 -22.65
CA MET A 200 -0.38 13.83 -22.18
C MET A 200 -0.44 12.82 -23.34
N ASP A 201 -0.77 13.25 -24.55
CA ASP A 201 -0.84 12.38 -25.73
C ASP A 201 0.54 11.96 -26.26
N ASN A 202 1.61 12.51 -25.69
CA ASN A 202 2.96 12.08 -25.99
C ASN A 202 3.23 10.65 -25.50
N VAL A 203 3.78 9.81 -26.38
CA VAL A 203 4.24 8.45 -26.05
C VAL A 203 5.49 8.52 -25.17
N ASP A 204 5.50 7.76 -24.09
CA ASP A 204 6.66 7.59 -23.24
C ASP A 204 7.63 6.61 -23.90
N GLY A 205 8.79 7.09 -24.33
CA GLY A 205 9.81 6.26 -24.99
C GLY A 205 10.34 5.10 -24.15
N THR A 206 10.16 5.12 -22.83
CA THR A 206 10.57 4.01 -21.95
C THR A 206 9.59 2.84 -21.94
N THR A 207 8.29 3.12 -22.10
CA THR A 207 7.21 2.12 -22.04
C THR A 207 6.56 1.84 -23.38
N GLY A 208 6.75 2.71 -24.37
CA GLY A 208 6.05 2.66 -25.66
C GLY A 208 4.56 3.02 -25.56
N GLN A 209 4.09 3.48 -24.40
CA GLN A 209 2.67 3.77 -24.14
C GLN A 209 2.42 5.28 -24.07
N HIS A 210 1.21 5.73 -24.44
CA HIS A 210 0.78 7.11 -24.25
C HIS A 210 0.76 7.46 -22.76
N ARG A 211 1.08 8.71 -22.39
CA ARG A 211 0.82 9.17 -21.01
C ARG A 211 -0.69 9.39 -20.83
N GLY A 212 -1.09 10.17 -19.81
CA GLY A 212 -2.49 10.30 -19.47
C GLY A 212 -2.71 10.90 -18.09
N PHE A 213 -3.85 10.53 -17.49
CA PHE A 213 -4.27 11.07 -16.21
C PHE A 213 -4.93 9.99 -15.34
N MET A 214 -4.87 10.17 -14.03
CA MET A 214 -5.59 9.32 -13.08
C MET A 214 -6.43 10.16 -12.12
N LEU A 215 -7.59 9.61 -11.77
CA LEU A 215 -8.50 10.12 -10.76
C LEU A 215 -8.21 9.35 -9.49
N ILE A 216 -7.98 10.07 -8.40
CA ILE A 216 -7.73 9.47 -7.09
C ILE A 216 -8.81 9.97 -6.13
N SER A 217 -9.46 9.05 -5.44
CA SER A 217 -10.41 9.37 -4.37
C SER A 217 -10.17 8.47 -3.16
N ARG A 218 -10.74 8.86 -2.02
CA ARG A 218 -10.81 7.98 -0.86
C ARG A 218 -11.62 6.73 -1.22
N PRO A 219 -11.18 5.51 -0.85
CA PRO A 219 -12.03 4.33 -0.97
C PRO A 219 -13.26 4.48 -0.06
N HIS A 220 -14.35 3.79 -0.36
CA HIS A 220 -15.57 3.85 0.45
C HIS A 220 -15.36 3.31 1.88
N ARG A 221 -14.30 2.51 2.11
CA ARG A 221 -13.90 1.92 3.40
C ARG A 221 -12.36 1.77 3.47
N GLU A 222 -11.80 1.81 4.67
CA GLU A 222 -10.34 1.74 4.89
C GLU A 222 -9.76 0.38 4.44
N PRO A 223 -8.69 0.37 3.64
CA PRO A 223 -8.09 -0.86 3.13
C PRO A 223 -7.09 -1.49 4.10
N GLY A 224 -7.18 -2.80 4.31
CA GLY A 224 -6.13 -3.65 4.92
C GLY A 224 -5.87 -3.36 6.41
N LEU A 225 -6.47 -4.15 7.29
CA LEU A 225 -6.32 -4.03 8.75
C LEU A 225 -5.25 -4.96 9.31
N LEU A 226 -5.10 -6.17 8.76
CA LEU A 226 -4.22 -7.20 9.34
C LEU A 226 -2.97 -7.46 8.49
N TYR A 227 -3.09 -7.52 7.17
CA TYR A 227 -2.04 -8.03 6.30
C TYR A 227 -1.82 -7.14 5.09
N THR A 228 -0.58 -7.14 4.61
CA THR A 228 -0.18 -6.49 3.36
C THR A 228 0.89 -7.32 2.65
N LEU A 229 0.92 -7.27 1.32
CA LEU A 229 1.98 -7.89 0.53
C LEU A 229 3.19 -6.95 0.39
N SER A 230 4.39 -7.50 0.49
CA SER A 230 5.67 -6.79 0.54
C SER A 230 6.56 -7.17 -0.64
N CYS A 231 7.12 -6.14 -1.28
CA CYS A 231 8.07 -6.25 -2.39
C CYS A 231 9.52 -5.92 -2.00
N LYS A 232 9.79 -5.77 -0.69
CA LYS A 232 11.13 -5.38 -0.21
C LYS A 232 12.22 -6.38 -0.59
N HIS A 233 11.89 -7.67 -0.58
CA HIS A 233 12.83 -8.73 -0.94
C HIS A 233 12.55 -9.22 -2.37
N GLU A 234 13.59 -9.45 -3.18
CA GLU A 234 13.49 -9.84 -4.60
C GLU A 234 12.68 -11.14 -4.84
N SER A 235 12.53 -11.98 -3.82
CA SER A 235 11.74 -13.22 -3.86
C SER A 235 10.26 -12.98 -4.15
N TRP A 236 9.74 -11.76 -3.98
CA TRP A 236 8.33 -11.43 -4.26
C TRP A 236 7.92 -11.83 -5.68
N VAL A 237 8.83 -11.70 -6.66
CA VAL A 237 8.60 -12.04 -8.07
C VAL A 237 8.30 -13.53 -8.24
N GLY A 238 9.12 -14.38 -7.61
CA GLY A 238 8.96 -15.83 -7.64
C GLY A 238 7.72 -16.29 -6.87
N ILE A 239 7.42 -15.65 -5.74
CA ILE A 239 6.25 -15.98 -4.92
C ILE A 239 4.95 -15.59 -5.62
N ALA A 240 4.87 -14.38 -6.20
CA ALA A 240 3.70 -13.94 -6.95
C ALA A 240 3.44 -14.85 -8.17
N LYS A 241 4.50 -15.23 -8.91
CA LYS A 241 4.41 -16.21 -9.99
C LYS A 241 3.89 -17.55 -9.48
N TYR A 242 4.47 -18.08 -8.40
CA TYR A 242 4.06 -19.37 -7.85
C TYR A 242 2.57 -19.39 -7.48
N LEU A 243 2.12 -18.39 -6.73
CA LEU A 243 0.73 -18.30 -6.27
C LEU A 243 -0.28 -18.14 -7.42
N MET A 244 0.08 -17.36 -8.46
CA MET A 244 -0.84 -16.99 -9.53
C MET A 244 -0.78 -17.90 -10.75
N ASP A 245 0.34 -18.58 -11.00
CA ASP A 245 0.55 -19.44 -12.17
C ASP A 245 0.73 -20.90 -11.78
N ASP A 246 1.69 -21.17 -10.88
CA ASP A 246 2.12 -22.53 -10.59
C ASP A 246 1.08 -23.29 -9.75
N VAL A 247 0.45 -22.65 -8.75
CA VAL A 247 -0.61 -23.27 -7.95
C VAL A 247 -1.80 -23.73 -8.82
N PRO A 248 -2.38 -22.91 -9.72
CA PRO A 248 -3.41 -23.38 -10.64
C PRO A 248 -2.97 -24.57 -11.51
N LEU A 249 -1.69 -24.62 -11.92
CA LEU A 249 -1.15 -25.76 -12.67
C LEU A 249 -1.04 -27.01 -11.79
N LEU A 250 -0.58 -26.87 -10.54
CA LEU A 250 -0.53 -27.95 -9.56
C LEU A 250 -1.92 -28.53 -9.29
N MET A 251 -2.95 -27.68 -9.19
CA MET A 251 -4.34 -28.13 -9.03
C MET A 251 -4.83 -28.99 -10.22
N LYS A 252 -4.26 -28.81 -11.43
CA LYS A 252 -4.57 -29.61 -12.63
C LYS A 252 -3.79 -30.92 -12.69
N SER A 253 -2.53 -30.91 -12.28
CA SER A 253 -1.61 -32.04 -12.45
C SER A 253 -1.66 -33.05 -11.31
N GLU A 254 -1.82 -32.58 -10.07
CA GLU A 254 -1.82 -33.44 -8.88
C GLU A 254 -3.15 -34.18 -8.68
N ASP A 255 -3.10 -35.40 -8.14
CA ASP A 255 -4.28 -36.16 -7.72
C ASP A 255 -4.72 -35.71 -6.32
N VAL A 256 -5.49 -34.63 -6.27
CA VAL A 256 -6.05 -34.07 -5.03
C VAL A 256 -7.42 -34.70 -4.73
N LYS A 257 -7.52 -35.42 -3.60
CA LYS A 257 -8.73 -36.19 -3.22
C LYS A 257 -9.57 -35.54 -2.11
N ASP A 258 -8.97 -34.59 -1.38
CA ASP A 258 -9.62 -33.87 -0.30
C ASP A 258 -8.97 -32.50 -0.08
N VAL A 259 -9.62 -31.66 0.72
CA VAL A 259 -9.16 -30.29 1.05
C VAL A 259 -7.80 -30.31 1.75
N LYS A 260 -7.49 -31.33 2.56
CA LYS A 260 -6.18 -31.41 3.26
C LYS A 260 -5.05 -31.60 2.26
N LYS A 261 -5.25 -32.43 1.23
CA LYS A 261 -4.27 -32.62 0.16
C LYS A 261 -4.11 -31.37 -0.70
N VAL A 262 -5.20 -30.64 -0.98
CA VAL A 262 -5.15 -29.33 -1.65
C VAL A 262 -4.26 -28.36 -0.86
N VAL A 263 -4.56 -28.15 0.42
CA VAL A 263 -3.77 -27.28 1.32
C VAL A 263 -2.31 -27.72 1.38
N SER A 264 -2.08 -29.03 1.47
CA SER A 264 -0.73 -29.60 1.48
C SER A 264 0.03 -29.26 0.21
N VAL A 265 -0.55 -29.45 -0.98
CA VAL A 265 0.12 -29.19 -2.27
C VAL A 265 0.52 -27.71 -2.38
N VAL A 266 -0.38 -26.80 -2.00
CA VAL A 266 -0.12 -25.35 -2.05
C VAL A 266 1.08 -24.98 -1.16
N PHE A 267 1.17 -25.55 0.04
CA PHE A 267 2.15 -25.11 1.03
C PHE A 267 3.47 -25.92 1.06
N THR A 268 3.49 -27.15 0.56
CA THR A 268 4.75 -27.92 0.47
C THR A 268 5.69 -27.39 -0.61
N SER A 269 5.14 -26.71 -1.62
CA SER A 269 5.90 -26.19 -2.76
C SER A 269 6.10 -24.67 -2.71
N LEU A 270 5.83 -24.04 -1.56
CA LEU A 270 6.04 -22.61 -1.38
C LEU A 270 7.52 -22.22 -1.56
N PRO A 271 7.82 -21.13 -2.31
CA PRO A 271 9.19 -20.63 -2.45
C PRO A 271 9.82 -20.21 -1.11
N SER A 272 11.15 -20.20 -1.06
CA SER A 272 11.90 -19.69 0.10
C SER A 272 11.61 -18.21 0.35
N ASN A 273 11.83 -17.76 1.59
CA ASN A 273 11.58 -16.38 2.04
C ASN A 273 10.10 -15.95 1.93
N PHE A 274 9.16 -16.90 1.92
CA PHE A 274 7.73 -16.60 1.89
C PHE A 274 7.26 -15.71 3.07
N GLY A 275 7.85 -15.87 4.26
CA GLY A 275 7.56 -15.01 5.42
C GLY A 275 7.94 -13.54 5.23
N GLU A 276 8.69 -13.21 4.19
CA GLU A 276 8.99 -11.81 3.81
C GLU A 276 7.95 -11.21 2.86
N PHE A 277 7.08 -12.03 2.27
CA PHE A 277 6.11 -11.61 1.25
C PHE A 277 4.80 -11.12 1.83
N ILE A 278 4.20 -11.83 2.80
CA ILE A 278 2.99 -11.37 3.50
C ILE A 278 3.37 -10.88 4.89
N LYS A 279 3.10 -9.60 5.17
CA LYS A 279 3.49 -8.93 6.41
C LYS A 279 2.26 -8.60 7.23
N TRP A 280 2.36 -8.83 8.54
CA TRP A 280 1.40 -8.32 9.50
C TRP A 280 1.56 -6.81 9.65
N ILE A 281 0.44 -6.10 9.64
CA ILE A 281 0.37 -4.66 9.92
C ILE A 281 0.36 -4.50 11.45
N ALA A 282 1.55 -4.47 12.05
CA ALA A 282 1.72 -4.28 13.49
C ALA A 282 1.45 -2.84 13.92
N GLU A 283 0.78 -2.65 15.06
CA GLU A 283 0.68 -1.34 15.72
C GLU A 283 1.84 -1.21 16.72
N VAL A 284 2.70 -0.20 16.54
CA VAL A 284 3.94 -0.04 17.32
C VAL A 284 4.05 1.36 17.92
N ARG A 285 4.52 1.47 19.17
CA ARG A 285 4.76 2.74 19.88
C ARG A 285 6.12 2.76 20.59
N ARG A 286 6.70 3.97 20.78
CA ARG A 286 7.87 4.12 21.65
C ARG A 286 7.39 4.02 23.09
N ARG A 287 8.18 3.36 23.93
CA ARG A 287 7.89 3.26 25.37
C ARG A 287 7.92 4.63 26.07
N GLU A 288 8.70 5.56 25.53
CA GLU A 288 8.90 6.93 26.04
C GLU A 288 7.72 7.88 25.73
N ASP A 289 6.80 7.52 24.84
CA ASP A 289 5.62 8.34 24.46
C ASP A 289 4.53 8.38 25.57
N GLY A 290 4.81 7.82 26.75
CA GLY A 290 4.36 8.44 28.02
C GLY A 290 2.91 8.19 28.48
N ASN A 291 2.17 7.22 27.95
CA ASN A 291 0.88 6.83 28.54
C ASN A 291 0.75 5.31 28.70
N GLN A 292 0.46 4.86 29.93
CA GLN A 292 0.14 3.45 30.20
C GLN A 292 -1.20 3.03 29.57
N ASN A 293 -2.02 4.00 29.17
CA ASN A 293 -3.34 3.80 28.57
C ASN A 293 -3.31 3.98 27.05
N LEU A 294 -4.13 3.20 26.35
CA LEU A 294 -4.35 3.33 24.90
C LEU A 294 -5.29 4.50 24.59
N SER A 295 -4.99 5.23 23.52
CA SER A 295 -5.90 6.24 22.97
C SER A 295 -7.20 5.61 22.43
N PRO A 296 -8.30 6.38 22.31
CA PRO A 296 -9.53 5.88 21.70
C PRO A 296 -9.34 5.33 20.27
N GLU A 297 -8.43 5.93 19.50
CA GLU A 297 -8.09 5.51 18.15
C GLU A 297 -7.34 4.17 18.14
N GLU A 298 -6.32 4.02 18.99
CA GLU A 298 -5.57 2.77 19.14
C GLU A 298 -6.50 1.63 19.60
N ASN A 299 -7.39 1.90 20.56
CA ASN A 299 -8.40 0.93 21.00
C ASN A 299 -9.35 0.54 19.86
N GLY A 300 -9.84 1.51 19.09
CA GLY A 300 -10.74 1.28 17.96
C GLY A 300 -10.08 0.41 16.88
N ARG A 301 -8.84 0.74 16.49
CA ARG A 301 -8.08 -0.03 15.49
C ARG A 301 -7.77 -1.44 15.99
N LEU A 302 -7.34 -1.59 17.24
CA LEU A 302 -7.05 -2.89 17.82
C LEU A 302 -8.31 -3.77 17.86
N ALA A 303 -9.45 -3.22 18.27
CA ALA A 303 -10.72 -3.94 18.29
C ALA A 303 -11.15 -4.42 16.90
N LEU A 304 -10.95 -3.59 15.86
CA LEU A 304 -11.20 -3.99 14.47
C LEU A 304 -10.27 -5.12 14.03
N LYS A 305 -8.97 -5.05 14.36
CA LYS A 305 -8.00 -6.11 14.06
C LYS A 305 -8.35 -7.42 14.77
N GLU A 306 -8.74 -7.36 16.03
CA GLU A 306 -9.20 -8.53 16.79
C GLU A 306 -10.44 -9.17 16.16
N GLU A 307 -11.39 -8.35 15.69
CA GLU A 307 -12.61 -8.84 15.03
C GLU A 307 -12.32 -9.50 13.68
N VAL A 308 -11.46 -8.89 12.83
CA VAL A 308 -11.04 -9.53 11.56
C VAL A 308 -10.32 -10.85 11.83
N LEU A 309 -9.41 -10.87 12.80
CA LEU A 309 -8.65 -12.07 13.17
C LEU A 309 -9.59 -13.19 13.63
N LYS A 310 -10.56 -12.85 14.50
CA LYS A 310 -11.60 -13.78 14.92
C LYS A 310 -12.38 -14.34 13.72
N GLN A 311 -12.77 -13.49 12.78
CA GLN A 311 -13.47 -13.93 11.57
C GLN A 311 -12.62 -14.90 10.73
N VAL A 312 -11.30 -14.68 10.60
CA VAL A 312 -10.39 -15.63 9.94
C VAL A 312 -10.45 -17.00 10.63
N GLN A 313 -10.36 -17.02 11.96
CA GLN A 313 -10.31 -18.24 12.77
C GLN A 313 -11.63 -19.01 12.77
N GLU A 314 -12.75 -18.32 12.61
CA GLU A 314 -14.09 -18.92 12.53
C GLU A 314 -14.38 -19.57 11.17
N THR A 315 -13.57 -19.30 10.14
CA THR A 315 -13.74 -19.93 8.82
C THR A 315 -13.54 -21.45 8.87
N ALA A 316 -14.28 -22.19 8.03
CA ALA A 316 -14.05 -23.62 7.87
C ALA A 316 -12.66 -23.92 7.28
N LEU A 317 -12.17 -23.06 6.38
CA LEU A 317 -10.84 -23.19 5.78
C LEU A 317 -9.72 -23.16 6.83
N PHE A 318 -9.82 -22.28 7.84
CA PHE A 318 -8.86 -22.19 8.93
C PHE A 318 -8.66 -23.52 9.65
N LYS A 319 -9.72 -24.31 9.85
CA LYS A 319 -9.65 -25.63 10.50
C LYS A 319 -8.80 -26.61 9.70
N HIS A 320 -8.89 -26.57 8.36
CA HIS A 320 -8.07 -27.40 7.49
C HIS A 320 -6.59 -26.97 7.51
N VAL A 321 -6.32 -25.66 7.48
CA VAL A 321 -4.96 -25.10 7.56
C VAL A 321 -4.30 -25.43 8.90
N ALA A 322 -5.03 -25.23 10.01
CA ALA A 322 -4.55 -25.55 11.35
C ALA A 322 -4.20 -27.04 11.51
N ALA A 323 -5.05 -27.94 10.99
CA ALA A 323 -4.80 -29.38 11.01
C ALA A 323 -3.61 -29.81 10.14
N PHE A 324 -3.40 -29.13 9.00
CA PHE A 324 -2.22 -29.37 8.16
C PHE A 324 -0.93 -28.99 8.90
N LEU A 325 -0.87 -27.78 9.46
CA LEU A 325 0.31 -27.30 10.19
C LEU A 325 0.62 -28.14 11.44
N SER A 326 -0.40 -28.60 12.17
CA SER A 326 -0.19 -29.51 13.30
C SER A 326 0.45 -30.84 12.87
N THR A 327 0.09 -31.34 11.69
CA THR A 327 0.65 -32.59 11.13
C THR A 327 2.11 -32.38 10.72
N VAL A 328 2.41 -31.29 10.02
CA VAL A 328 3.78 -30.93 9.60
C VAL A 328 4.72 -30.79 10.79
N ASN A 329 4.29 -30.06 11.84
CA ASN A 329 5.09 -29.86 13.04
C ASN A 329 5.39 -31.16 13.81
N SER A 330 4.51 -32.17 13.69
CA SER A 330 4.69 -33.47 14.33
C SER A 330 5.64 -34.41 13.56
N CYS A 331 5.70 -34.31 12.23
CA CYS A 331 6.44 -35.25 11.38
C CYS A 331 7.81 -34.74 10.92
N CYS A 332 8.05 -33.42 10.89
CA CYS A 332 9.24 -32.84 10.25
C CYS A 332 9.72 -31.60 11.01
N ARG A 333 10.66 -31.76 11.97
CA ARG A 333 11.28 -30.60 12.63
C ARG A 333 12.17 -29.76 11.70
N ASN A 334 12.62 -30.28 10.55
CA ASN A 334 13.69 -29.65 9.76
C ASN A 334 13.47 -29.58 8.22
N THR A 335 12.27 -29.89 7.68
CA THR A 335 12.14 -30.12 6.22
C THR A 335 11.25 -29.16 5.42
N LEU A 336 10.38 -28.35 6.06
CA LEU A 336 9.69 -27.27 5.34
C LEU A 336 10.40 -25.95 5.63
N GLY A 337 10.91 -25.31 4.58
CA GLY A 337 11.34 -23.91 4.57
C GLY A 337 10.21 -22.90 4.83
N LEU A 338 9.07 -23.37 5.35
CA LEU A 338 8.07 -22.54 6.03
C LEU A 338 8.62 -22.12 7.40
N SER A 339 9.71 -21.36 7.41
CA SER A 339 10.07 -20.55 8.58
C SER A 339 9.10 -19.38 8.71
N ILE A 340 7.80 -19.67 8.76
CA ILE A 340 6.87 -18.80 9.47
C ILE A 340 7.17 -19.07 10.94
N GLU A 341 8.31 -18.55 11.40
CA GLU A 341 8.83 -18.76 12.75
C GLU A 341 7.72 -18.48 13.74
N SER A 342 7.12 -19.52 14.30
CA SER A 342 6.09 -19.40 15.33
C SER A 342 6.70 -19.13 16.70
N ASN A 343 8.00 -18.81 16.76
CA ASN A 343 8.66 -18.43 17.99
C ASN A 343 8.35 -16.98 18.27
N LEU A 344 7.49 -16.79 19.26
CA LEU A 344 7.07 -15.48 19.75
C LEU A 344 8.24 -14.49 19.94
N PRO A 345 9.37 -14.87 20.58
CA PRO A 345 10.49 -13.94 20.76
C PRO A 345 11.09 -13.45 19.43
N ASP A 346 11.14 -14.29 18.39
CA ASP A 346 11.77 -13.95 17.11
C ASP A 346 10.86 -13.06 16.25
N ILE A 347 9.54 -13.33 16.23
CA ILE A 347 8.56 -12.43 15.59
C ILE A 347 8.60 -11.07 16.28
N VAL A 348 8.56 -11.04 17.60
CA VAL A 348 8.54 -9.82 18.38
C VAL A 348 9.84 -9.05 18.20
N ALA A 349 10.99 -9.72 18.26
CA ALA A 349 12.29 -9.11 17.99
C ALA A 349 12.30 -8.43 16.61
N ARG A 350 11.81 -9.13 15.57
CA ARG A 350 11.70 -8.57 14.22
C ARG A 350 10.76 -7.39 14.14
N VAL A 351 9.55 -7.49 14.71
CA VAL A 351 8.56 -6.40 14.71
C VAL A 351 9.08 -5.21 15.52
N CYS A 352 9.79 -5.43 16.62
CA CYS A 352 10.42 -4.37 17.40
C CYS A 352 11.55 -3.70 16.62
N CYS A 353 12.44 -4.45 15.96
CA CYS A 353 13.49 -3.88 15.12
C CYS A 353 12.93 -3.10 13.94
N GLN A 354 11.97 -3.68 13.22
CA GLN A 354 11.26 -3.00 12.11
C GLN A 354 10.51 -1.76 12.62
N GLY A 355 9.87 -1.87 13.79
CA GLY A 355 9.21 -0.78 14.47
C GLY A 355 10.17 0.36 14.78
N ALA A 356 11.38 0.05 15.26
CA ALA A 356 12.44 1.03 15.52
C ALA A 356 12.88 1.74 14.24
N GLU A 357 13.15 0.99 13.17
CA GLU A 357 13.50 1.53 11.85
C GLU A 357 12.43 2.49 11.32
N ILE A 358 11.16 2.08 11.42
CA ILE A 358 10.01 2.90 11.03
C ILE A 358 9.93 4.16 11.90
N LEU A 359 10.11 4.04 13.21
CA LEU A 359 10.01 5.15 14.16
C LEU A 359 11.15 6.16 14.04
N ASP A 360 12.33 5.73 13.61
CA ASP A 360 13.51 6.58 13.37
C ASP A 360 13.62 7.06 11.91
N GLY A 361 12.68 6.67 11.03
CA GLY A 361 12.64 7.10 9.63
C GLY A 361 13.80 6.59 8.79
N LYS A 362 14.45 5.49 9.20
CA LYS A 362 15.60 4.87 8.52
C LYS A 362 15.14 3.59 7.83
N SER A 363 14.49 3.70 6.68
CA SER A 363 14.26 2.53 5.83
C SER A 363 15.51 2.23 5.00
N GLY A 364 16.24 1.16 5.32
CA GLY A 364 17.29 0.61 4.45
C GLY A 364 18.76 0.85 4.84
N SER A 365 19.10 1.10 6.11
CA SER A 365 20.51 1.08 6.54
C SER A 365 21.03 -0.36 6.68
N LEU A 366 22.26 -0.61 6.21
CA LEU A 366 23.00 -1.87 6.42
C LEU A 366 23.34 -2.13 7.90
N GLU A 367 23.30 -1.09 8.75
CA GLU A 367 23.33 -1.21 10.20
C GLU A 367 21.89 -1.32 10.72
N GLY A 368 21.43 -2.55 10.89
CA GLY A 368 20.08 -2.87 11.40
C GLY A 368 19.99 -2.80 12.92
N TYR A 369 18.80 -2.49 13.44
CA TYR A 369 18.54 -2.61 14.89
C TYR A 369 18.61 -4.09 15.29
N CYS A 370 19.23 -4.38 16.43
CA CYS A 370 19.23 -5.70 17.04
C CYS A 370 18.36 -5.68 18.30
N CYS A 371 17.44 -6.64 18.45
CA CYS A 371 16.64 -6.75 19.66
C CYS A 371 17.43 -7.50 20.73
N GLN A 372 17.70 -6.87 21.87
CA GLN A 372 18.42 -7.50 22.99
C GLN A 372 17.50 -8.31 23.89
N GLU A 373 16.31 -7.79 24.18
CA GLU A 373 15.36 -8.41 25.10
C GLU A 373 13.93 -8.24 24.58
N THR A 374 13.10 -9.28 24.78
CA THR A 374 11.66 -9.23 24.54
C THR A 374 10.92 -9.65 25.80
N CYS A 375 9.83 -8.96 26.14
CA CYS A 375 8.96 -9.29 27.26
C CYS A 375 7.50 -9.06 26.90
N VAL A 376 6.62 -9.97 27.34
CA VAL A 376 5.17 -9.82 27.17
C VAL A 376 4.60 -9.16 28.42
N LYS A 377 3.79 -8.11 28.25
CA LYS A 377 3.09 -7.39 29.31
C LYS A 377 1.59 -7.32 28.98
N CYS A 378 0.73 -7.37 29.99
CA CYS A 378 -0.69 -7.10 29.80
C CYS A 378 -1.01 -5.69 30.32
N LEU A 379 -1.59 -4.84 29.47
CA LEU A 379 -2.12 -3.54 29.88
C LEU A 379 -3.62 -3.66 30.17
N LYS A 380 -4.11 -2.90 31.13
CA LYS A 380 -5.56 -2.70 31.29
C LYS A 380 -5.98 -1.60 30.32
N ALA A 381 -6.80 -1.93 29.33
CA ALA A 381 -7.45 -0.89 28.53
C ALA A 381 -8.51 -0.17 29.38
N ASN A 382 -8.96 1.00 28.94
CA ASN A 382 -10.08 1.71 29.56
C ASN A 382 -11.37 0.91 29.32
N GLY A 383 -11.67 -0.04 30.21
CA GLY A 383 -12.72 -1.06 30.11
C GLY A 383 -12.12 -2.45 30.35
N ASP A 384 -12.83 -3.34 31.05
CA ASP A 384 -12.34 -4.59 31.67
C ASP A 384 -11.60 -5.62 30.76
N LYS A 385 -11.34 -5.34 29.48
CA LYS A 385 -10.56 -6.21 28.60
C LYS A 385 -9.06 -5.92 28.71
N PRO A 386 -8.22 -6.90 29.14
CA PRO A 386 -6.78 -6.75 29.10
C PRO A 386 -6.30 -6.75 27.64
N VAL A 387 -5.39 -5.83 27.30
CA VAL A 387 -4.71 -5.78 25.99
C VAL A 387 -3.32 -6.40 26.13
N THR A 388 -2.97 -7.30 25.20
CA THR A 388 -1.64 -7.88 25.12
C THR A 388 -0.68 -6.89 24.47
N LEU A 389 0.31 -6.46 25.25
CA LEU A 389 1.42 -5.63 24.82
C LEU A 389 2.67 -6.50 24.78
N VAL A 390 3.43 -6.47 23.69
CA VAL A 390 4.75 -7.07 23.69
C VAL A 390 5.80 -5.99 23.57
N SER A 391 6.70 -5.92 24.55
CA SER A 391 7.75 -4.92 24.62
C SER A 391 9.09 -5.54 24.22
N GLY A 392 9.78 -4.92 23.27
CA GLY A 392 11.16 -5.22 22.94
C GLY A 392 12.08 -4.06 23.30
N THR A 393 13.34 -4.36 23.60
CA THR A 393 14.42 -3.37 23.68
C THR A 393 15.35 -3.59 22.51
N VAL A 394 15.46 -2.57 21.65
CA VAL A 394 16.23 -2.61 20.40
C VAL A 394 17.41 -1.66 20.48
N VAL A 395 18.54 -2.09 19.94
CA VAL A 395 19.79 -1.32 19.95
C VAL A 395 20.33 -1.11 18.55
N ASN A 396 20.91 0.06 18.31
CA ASN A 396 21.68 0.37 17.10
C ASN A 396 22.92 1.19 17.51
N GLY A 397 24.11 0.57 17.48
CA GLY A 397 25.33 1.15 18.03
C GLY A 397 25.21 1.46 19.53
N ASN A 398 25.33 2.73 19.91
CA ASN A 398 25.17 3.20 21.29
C ASN A 398 23.74 3.67 21.63
N SER A 399 22.80 3.57 20.68
CA SER A 399 21.40 3.94 20.91
C SER A 399 20.59 2.73 21.36
N GLU A 400 19.80 2.91 22.41
CA GLU A 400 18.87 1.91 22.95
C GLU A 400 17.46 2.52 22.94
N GLN A 401 16.48 1.73 22.50
CA GLN A 401 15.10 2.17 22.43
C GLN A 401 14.15 1.07 22.93
N GLY A 402 13.19 1.47 23.77
CA GLY A 402 12.07 0.61 24.16
C GLY A 402 10.94 0.71 23.14
N ILE A 403 10.57 -0.41 22.54
CA ILE A 403 9.46 -0.51 21.59
C ILE A 403 8.36 -1.37 22.20
N ASP A 404 7.12 -0.89 22.13
CA ASP A 404 5.94 -1.68 22.48
C ASP A 404 5.12 -1.98 21.22
N VAL A 405 4.64 -3.20 21.10
CA VAL A 405 3.81 -3.72 20.01
C VAL A 405 2.45 -4.08 20.57
N LEU A 406 1.38 -3.54 19.99
CA LEU A 406 0.01 -3.94 20.31
C LEU A 406 -0.37 -5.15 19.48
N VAL A 407 -0.65 -6.25 20.17
CA VAL A 407 -0.96 -7.53 19.55
C VAL A 407 -2.46 -7.79 19.71
N PRO A 408 -3.20 -8.01 18.62
CA PRO A 408 -4.60 -8.42 18.72
C PRO A 408 -4.70 -9.77 19.44
N SER A 409 -5.54 -9.84 20.47
CA SER A 409 -5.75 -11.04 21.28
C SER A 409 -7.04 -11.76 20.90
N CYS A 410 -7.01 -13.10 20.81
CA CYS A 410 -8.24 -13.89 20.64
C CYS A 410 -8.80 -14.30 22.01
N GLN A 411 -10.12 -14.16 22.19
CA GLN A 411 -10.85 -14.45 23.44
C GLN A 411 -10.76 -15.93 23.88
N THR A 412 -10.33 -16.85 23.01
CA THR A 412 -10.15 -18.27 23.39
C THR A 412 -9.01 -18.49 24.40
N CYS A 413 -8.15 -17.49 24.64
CA CYS A 413 -7.12 -17.53 25.68
C CYS A 413 -7.58 -16.85 26.99
N GLN A 414 -8.75 -17.19 27.53
CA GLN A 414 -9.33 -16.47 28.68
C GLN A 414 -8.88 -16.94 30.08
N THR A 415 -7.83 -17.76 30.22
CA THR A 415 -7.34 -18.20 31.54
C THR A 415 -5.83 -18.26 31.60
N CYS A 416 -5.16 -17.15 31.94
CA CYS A 416 -3.75 -17.14 32.32
C CYS A 416 -3.49 -16.07 33.41
N CYS A 417 -4.24 -16.15 34.51
CA CYS A 417 -3.90 -15.47 35.77
C CYS A 417 -3.47 -16.54 36.78
N GLY A 418 -2.26 -17.08 36.60
CA GLY A 418 -1.70 -18.11 37.47
C GLY A 418 -0.18 -18.19 37.33
N SER A 419 0.51 -17.97 38.44
CA SER A 419 1.95 -17.78 38.60
C SER A 419 2.79 -18.99 38.16
N THR A 420 2.99 -19.20 36.85
CA THR A 420 4.07 -20.04 36.31
C THR A 420 4.43 -19.59 34.88
N PRO A 421 5.71 -19.57 34.45
CA PRO A 421 6.11 -18.97 33.17
C PRO A 421 5.76 -19.77 31.91
N ASN A 422 5.01 -20.87 32.02
CA ASN A 422 4.99 -21.92 30.99
C ASN A 422 3.64 -22.18 30.31
N ASN A 423 2.63 -21.33 30.49
CA ASN A 423 1.36 -21.42 29.76
C ASN A 423 1.19 -20.21 28.84
N CYS A 424 1.57 -20.42 27.57
CA CYS A 424 1.68 -19.39 26.54
C CYS A 424 0.34 -18.73 26.22
N VAL A 425 0.32 -17.39 26.26
CA VAL A 425 -0.67 -16.59 25.53
C VAL A 425 -0.41 -16.84 24.04
N ALA A 426 -1.37 -17.41 23.32
CA ALA A 426 -1.26 -17.56 21.87
C ALA A 426 -1.27 -16.15 21.26
N ILE A 427 -0.16 -15.77 20.63
CA ILE A 427 0.03 -14.45 20.02
C ILE A 427 -0.25 -14.54 18.53
N TYR A 428 -0.99 -13.55 18.05
CA TYR A 428 -1.55 -13.52 16.71
C TYR A 428 -1.11 -12.26 15.96
N PRO A 429 -1.00 -12.32 14.62
CA PRO A 429 -1.36 -13.45 13.77
C PRO A 429 -0.32 -14.58 13.80
N ALA A 430 -0.80 -15.81 13.98
CA ALA A 430 0.00 -17.02 13.86
C ALA A 430 0.03 -17.49 12.39
N GLY A 431 0.94 -18.41 12.07
CA GLY A 431 1.13 -18.84 10.67
C GLY A 431 -0.12 -19.41 10.01
N ASN A 432 -1.00 -20.04 10.77
CA ASN A 432 -2.32 -20.49 10.32
C ASN A 432 -3.24 -19.33 9.87
N ASP A 433 -3.26 -18.21 10.59
CA ASP A 433 -4.09 -17.07 10.20
C ASP A 433 -3.60 -16.45 8.88
N VAL A 434 -2.29 -16.26 8.76
CA VAL A 434 -1.61 -15.72 7.57
C VAL A 434 -1.90 -16.60 6.36
N LEU A 435 -1.69 -17.91 6.48
CA LEU A 435 -1.90 -18.87 5.40
C LEU A 435 -3.38 -18.99 5.01
N THR A 436 -4.30 -18.89 5.97
CA THR A 436 -5.74 -18.89 5.70
C THR A 436 -6.14 -17.63 4.92
N ALA A 437 -5.73 -16.45 5.37
CA ALA A 437 -5.99 -15.19 4.67
C ALA A 437 -5.43 -15.20 3.25
N LEU A 438 -4.24 -15.76 3.05
CA LEU A 438 -3.64 -15.93 1.72
C LEU A 438 -4.49 -16.82 0.81
N LEU A 439 -4.91 -18.00 1.28
CA LEU A 439 -5.73 -18.92 0.48
C LEU A 439 -7.07 -18.29 0.07
N LEU A 440 -7.70 -17.55 0.98
CA LEU A 440 -8.91 -16.77 0.68
C LEU A 440 -8.62 -15.70 -0.38
N ALA A 441 -7.44 -15.07 -0.34
CA ALA A 441 -7.03 -14.03 -1.27
C ALA A 441 -6.67 -14.55 -2.67
N LEU A 442 -6.40 -15.84 -2.86
CA LEU A 442 -6.13 -16.40 -4.19
C LEU A 442 -7.33 -16.21 -5.13
N PRO A 443 -7.10 -15.97 -6.45
CA PRO A 443 -8.19 -15.84 -7.41
C PRO A 443 -9.07 -17.10 -7.47
N PRO A 444 -10.39 -16.99 -7.70
CA PRO A 444 -11.26 -18.16 -7.83
C PRO A 444 -10.80 -19.16 -8.91
N GLU A 445 -10.17 -18.65 -9.97
CA GLU A 445 -9.65 -19.41 -11.11
C GLU A 445 -8.54 -20.40 -10.70
N THR A 446 -7.88 -20.14 -9.57
CA THR A 446 -6.84 -21.00 -8.99
C THR A 446 -7.33 -22.43 -8.83
N TRP A 447 -8.61 -22.60 -8.48
CA TRP A 447 -9.17 -23.89 -8.09
C TRP A 447 -9.77 -24.68 -9.24
N TYR A 448 -10.02 -24.06 -10.41
CA TYR A 448 -10.68 -24.70 -11.57
C TYR A 448 -9.95 -25.94 -12.12
N GLY A 449 -8.69 -26.15 -11.73
CA GLY A 449 -7.92 -27.33 -12.11
C GLY A 449 -8.35 -28.64 -11.43
N ILE A 450 -9.05 -28.56 -10.29
CA ILE A 450 -9.44 -29.72 -9.50
C ILE A 450 -10.41 -30.60 -10.29
N LYS A 451 -10.02 -31.86 -10.53
CA LYS A 451 -10.78 -32.81 -11.36
C LYS A 451 -12.03 -33.38 -10.68
N ASP A 452 -11.99 -33.54 -9.36
CA ASP A 452 -13.15 -34.02 -8.60
C ASP A 452 -14.15 -32.86 -8.42
N GLU A 453 -15.31 -32.97 -9.08
CA GLU A 453 -16.35 -31.93 -9.06
C GLU A 453 -16.90 -31.65 -7.65
N LYS A 454 -16.97 -32.67 -6.79
CA LYS A 454 -17.46 -32.53 -5.42
C LYS A 454 -16.45 -31.74 -4.59
N LEU A 455 -15.17 -32.07 -4.72
CA LEU A 455 -14.08 -31.35 -4.07
C LEU A 455 -13.95 -29.91 -4.59
N LEU A 456 -14.09 -29.70 -5.90
CA LEU A 456 -14.07 -28.37 -6.51
C LEU A 456 -15.19 -27.49 -5.92
N LYS A 457 -16.41 -28.02 -5.80
CA LYS A 457 -17.54 -27.31 -5.19
C LYS A 457 -17.31 -27.02 -3.70
N GLU A 458 -16.72 -27.96 -2.98
CA GLU A 458 -16.33 -27.78 -1.58
C GLU A 458 -15.29 -26.65 -1.46
N MET A 459 -14.24 -26.66 -2.28
CA MET A 459 -13.21 -25.60 -2.31
C MET A 459 -13.81 -24.24 -2.66
N HIS A 460 -14.68 -24.15 -3.67
CA HIS A 460 -15.38 -22.90 -3.98
C HIS A 460 -16.19 -22.38 -2.80
N THR A 461 -16.90 -23.26 -2.08
CA THR A 461 -17.67 -22.86 -0.90
C THR A 461 -16.76 -22.31 0.21
N LEU A 462 -15.57 -22.91 0.40
CA LEU A 462 -14.60 -22.50 1.42
C LEU A 462 -13.91 -21.16 1.12
N VAL A 463 -13.71 -20.83 -0.15
CA VAL A 463 -12.93 -19.64 -0.58
C VAL A 463 -13.77 -18.51 -1.18
N ASP A 464 -15.07 -18.70 -1.39
CA ASP A 464 -15.95 -17.68 -1.95
C ASP A 464 -16.07 -16.48 -1.00
N THR A 465 -15.57 -15.34 -1.47
CA THR A 465 -15.60 -14.06 -0.76
C THR A 465 -17.00 -13.58 -0.42
N LYS A 466 -18.04 -14.02 -1.16
CA LYS A 466 -19.44 -13.64 -0.88
C LYS A 466 -19.98 -14.28 0.39
N ASN A 467 -19.38 -15.37 0.85
CA ASN A 467 -19.75 -16.07 2.07
C ASN A 467 -18.99 -15.53 3.31
N LEU A 468 -18.05 -14.61 3.12
CA LEU A 468 -17.25 -14.05 4.21
C LEU A 468 -17.99 -12.86 4.85
N PRO A 469 -17.86 -12.66 6.18
CA PRO A 469 -18.34 -11.44 6.82
C PRO A 469 -17.64 -10.20 6.23
N THR A 470 -18.30 -9.05 6.29
CA THR A 470 -17.88 -7.81 5.61
C THR A 470 -16.43 -7.41 5.87
N LEU A 471 -15.96 -7.46 7.13
CA LEU A 471 -14.61 -7.02 7.48
C LEU A 471 -13.54 -7.97 6.91
N LEU A 472 -13.73 -9.28 7.06
CA LEU A 472 -12.85 -10.28 6.46
C LEU A 472 -12.89 -10.25 4.93
N GLN A 473 -14.07 -10.04 4.33
CA GLN A 473 -14.21 -9.90 2.89
C GLN A 473 -13.35 -8.74 2.37
N GLU A 474 -13.37 -7.60 3.05
CA GLU A 474 -12.58 -6.43 2.67
C GLU A 474 -11.08 -6.68 2.78
N GLU A 475 -10.63 -7.35 3.86
CA GLU A 475 -9.25 -7.77 4.06
C GLU A 475 -8.76 -8.69 2.94
N VAL A 476 -9.56 -9.72 2.62
CA VAL A 476 -9.26 -10.69 1.56
C VAL A 476 -9.22 -10.03 0.19
N LEU A 477 -10.18 -9.15 -0.12
CA LEU A 477 -10.19 -8.42 -1.38
C LEU A 477 -9.03 -7.41 -1.47
N HIS A 478 -8.56 -6.86 -0.35
CA HIS A 478 -7.37 -6.01 -0.32
C HIS A 478 -6.12 -6.81 -0.69
N LEU A 479 -5.88 -7.96 -0.05
CA LEU A 479 -4.77 -8.85 -0.39
C LEU A 479 -4.86 -9.35 -1.84
N ARG A 480 -6.06 -9.72 -2.30
CA ARG A 480 -6.28 -10.18 -3.67
C ARG A 480 -5.97 -9.07 -4.69
N ARG A 481 -6.37 -7.82 -4.43
CA ARG A 481 -5.99 -6.65 -5.25
C ARG A 481 -4.49 -6.51 -5.35
N GLN A 482 -3.80 -6.54 -4.20
CA GLN A 482 -2.33 -6.46 -4.17
C GLN A 482 -1.71 -7.60 -4.99
N LEU A 483 -2.17 -8.83 -4.82
CA LEU A 483 -1.62 -9.99 -5.54
C LEU A 483 -1.75 -9.85 -7.07
N HIS A 484 -2.89 -9.37 -7.58
CA HIS A 484 -3.08 -9.11 -9.01
C HIS A 484 -2.17 -7.99 -9.52
N LEU A 485 -1.96 -6.93 -8.74
CA LEU A 485 -1.05 -5.86 -9.10
C LEU A 485 0.40 -6.38 -9.16
N LEU A 486 0.81 -7.16 -8.16
CA LEU A 486 2.13 -7.78 -8.14
C LEU A 486 2.31 -8.75 -9.31
N LYS A 487 1.27 -9.49 -9.69
CA LYS A 487 1.28 -10.32 -10.89
C LYS A 487 1.52 -9.51 -12.16
N LYS A 488 0.83 -8.38 -12.34
CA LYS A 488 1.08 -7.46 -13.47
C LYS A 488 2.51 -6.92 -13.47
N CYS A 489 3.03 -6.55 -12.30
CA CYS A 489 4.42 -6.11 -12.15
C CYS A 489 5.41 -7.23 -12.51
N GLN A 490 5.17 -8.45 -12.05
CA GLN A 490 5.99 -9.64 -12.33
C GLN A 490 6.03 -9.95 -13.84
N GLU A 491 4.93 -9.74 -14.56
CA GLU A 491 4.85 -9.94 -16.01
C GLU A 491 5.35 -8.74 -16.82
N ASN A 492 5.79 -7.65 -16.17
CA ASN A 492 6.10 -6.36 -16.81
C ASN A 492 4.92 -5.75 -17.59
N LYS A 493 3.69 -6.10 -17.24
CA LYS A 493 2.45 -5.60 -17.88
C LYS A 493 1.77 -4.45 -17.15
N VAL A 494 2.38 -3.94 -16.08
CA VAL A 494 1.82 -2.82 -15.29
C VAL A 494 1.59 -1.57 -16.13
N ASP A 495 2.35 -1.39 -17.22
CA ASP A 495 2.15 -0.30 -18.17
C ASP A 495 1.21 -0.66 -19.34
N GLU A 496 0.81 -1.91 -19.53
CA GLU A 496 -0.13 -2.29 -20.59
C GLU A 496 -1.58 -2.15 -20.12
N ASP A 497 -1.87 -2.61 -18.88
CA ASP A 497 -3.21 -2.66 -18.33
C ASP A 497 -3.31 -1.89 -17.00
N LEU A 498 -3.86 -0.68 -17.10
CA LEU A 498 -4.10 0.24 -15.98
C LEU A 498 -5.38 -0.05 -15.19
N ALA A 499 -6.21 -1.00 -15.63
CA ALA A 499 -7.47 -1.28 -14.95
C ALA A 499 -7.22 -1.85 -13.55
N ALA A 500 -7.98 -1.34 -12.59
CA ALA A 500 -8.10 -1.99 -11.29
C ALA A 500 -8.62 -3.42 -11.51
N PRO A 501 -8.07 -4.44 -10.83
CA PRO A 501 -8.58 -5.79 -10.95
C PRO A 501 -10.06 -5.83 -10.55
N LEU A 502 -10.92 -6.36 -11.43
CA LEU A 502 -12.36 -6.50 -11.19
C LEU A 502 -12.60 -7.73 -10.30
N PHE A 503 -13.45 -7.62 -9.27
CA PHE A 503 -13.83 -8.71 -8.36
C PHE A 503 -15.33 -8.82 -8.20
#